data_AF-A0A3B4FK99-F1
#
_entry.id   AF-A0A3B4FK99-F1
#
_cell.length_a   1.000
_cell.length_b   1.000
_cell.length_c   1.000
_cell.angle_alpha   90.00
_cell.angle_beta   90.00
_cell.angle_gamma   90.00
#
_symmetry.space_group_name_H-M   'P 1'
#
loop_
_entity.id
_entity.type
_entity.pdbx_description
1 polymer ?
#
loop_
_entity_poly.entity_id
_entity_poly.type
_entity_poly.pdbx_seq_one_letter_code
_entity_poly.pdbx_strand_id
1 'polypeptide(L)'
;ACRHLWYLITWGSLVWVYYFKHDRFSWEEVGNALKPGPDASDLPGADPAAGVGAGPDLDTIMAAIKQTEQNVLAKIDSSVMAAAGELHKKIDDLAGDLRSEVLSVRAEFAKAIEDMQKENATLSTRTDDLEEEANGQANRAVALEAKVDALSAQVVRLADKADDLESRQRRDNCRLIGVDEGFGNIRPEKAVAELLKEALALDYMPTLDRAHRSLQPRPKDGDAPRPIIVKFHYFQEKVDVLRKAMGAGPITRNGKRFYIYPDYSATVRKKRSAFTEVRRLLRRCTGVKYGLLYPATLKITTPAGEQMSFEDPIKARHYVETNLRPRETEGDSSGYQFPTSFLRLIRPLACNKPNYEAIFLFFPCTS
;
A
#
# COMPACT_ATOMS: atom_id res chain seq x y z
N ALA A 1 5.51 35.22 17.11
CA ALA A 1 6.76 35.25 16.33
C ALA A 1 6.42 34.85 14.89
N CYS A 2 6.69 35.77 13.93
CA CYS A 2 6.75 35.64 12.46
C CYS A 2 5.66 34.79 11.76
N ARG A 3 4.57 35.29 11.15
CA ARG A 3 4.26 36.44 10.25
C ARG A 3 4.82 36.33 8.82
N HIS A 4 3.87 36.48 7.87
CA HIS A 4 3.97 36.71 6.40
C HIS A 4 4.20 35.45 5.53
N LEU A 5 3.51 35.23 4.40
CA LEU A 5 2.89 36.18 3.48
C LEU A 5 1.75 35.52 2.67
N TRP A 6 0.58 36.16 2.70
CA TRP A 6 -0.52 36.04 1.74
C TRP A 6 -0.16 36.90 0.52
N TYR A 7 -0.36 36.43 -0.72
CA TYR A 7 -0.64 37.32 -1.86
C TYR A 7 -1.57 36.63 -2.85
N LEU A 8 -2.82 37.10 -2.84
CA LEU A 8 -3.69 37.18 -3.99
C LEU A 8 -3.01 38.04 -5.07
N ILE A 9 -3.13 37.64 -6.33
CA ILE A 9 -3.16 38.58 -7.45
C ILE A 9 -4.47 38.34 -8.18
N THR A 10 -5.46 39.16 -7.85
CA THR A 10 -6.50 39.62 -8.78
C THR A 10 -6.01 40.90 -9.47
N TRP A 11 -6.84 41.48 -10.36
CA TRP A 11 -6.62 42.52 -11.40
C TRP A 11 -6.48 41.87 -12.79
N GLY A 12 -7.47 41.89 -13.70
CA GLY A 12 -8.61 42.78 -13.85
C GLY A 12 -8.18 44.06 -14.58
N SER A 13 -8.35 44.10 -15.91
CA SER A 13 -8.54 45.27 -16.79
C SER A 13 -8.52 44.76 -18.25
N LEU A 14 -9.65 44.56 -18.94
CA LEU A 14 -10.38 45.60 -19.69
C LEU A 14 -9.43 46.48 -20.51
N VAL A 15 -9.07 46.07 -21.74
CA VAL A 15 -8.64 47.02 -22.78
C VAL A 15 -9.18 46.62 -24.15
N TRP A 16 -10.25 47.34 -24.51
CA TRP A 16 -10.57 47.96 -25.81
C TRP A 16 -10.52 47.13 -27.10
N VAL A 17 -11.75 46.84 -27.58
CA VAL A 17 -12.11 47.08 -28.97
C VAL A 17 -11.75 48.53 -29.32
N TYR A 18 -10.72 48.72 -30.14
CA TYR A 18 -10.52 49.96 -30.89
C TYR A 18 -10.90 49.73 -32.34
N TYR A 19 -12.03 50.33 -32.72
CA TYR A 19 -12.27 50.83 -34.06
C TYR A 19 -11.31 52.01 -34.32
N PHE A 20 -10.54 51.94 -35.39
CA PHE A 20 -9.88 53.08 -36.07
C PHE A 20 -10.09 52.82 -37.57
N LYS A 21 -11.10 53.39 -38.24
CA LYS A 21 -11.32 54.80 -38.61
C LYS A 21 -10.19 55.36 -39.49
N HIS A 22 -10.54 55.44 -40.78
CA HIS A 22 -10.02 56.30 -41.83
C HIS A 22 -9.23 57.53 -41.34
N ASP A 23 -8.02 57.70 -41.89
CA ASP A 23 -7.55 58.93 -42.57
C ASP A 23 -6.36 58.51 -43.47
N ARG A 24 -6.35 58.73 -44.79
CA ARG A 24 -6.23 59.96 -45.61
C ARG A 24 -4.77 60.31 -45.94
N PHE A 25 -4.55 60.58 -47.23
CA PHE A 25 -3.31 61.04 -47.92
C PHE A 25 -2.23 59.95 -48.12
N SER A 26 -1.55 59.86 -49.26
CA SER A 26 -1.23 60.88 -50.27
C SER A 26 -1.08 60.22 -51.66
N TRP A 27 -1.64 60.87 -52.68
CA TRP A 27 -1.21 60.70 -54.06
C TRP A 27 0.10 61.48 -54.20
N GLU A 28 1.21 60.80 -54.52
CA GLU A 28 2.38 61.49 -55.05
C GLU A 28 2.25 61.56 -56.57
N GLU A 29 1.99 62.77 -57.04
CA GLU A 29 2.28 63.23 -58.39
C GLU A 29 3.76 62.93 -58.71
N VAL A 30 4.01 62.19 -59.79
CA VAL A 30 5.34 62.22 -60.42
C VAL A 30 5.41 63.52 -61.22
N GLY A 31 5.82 64.58 -60.54
CA GLY A 31 6.04 65.90 -61.09
C GLY A 31 7.18 65.93 -62.11
N ASN A 32 6.90 66.64 -63.21
CA ASN A 32 7.87 67.14 -64.19
C ASN A 32 9.14 67.69 -63.53
N ALA A 33 10.30 67.29 -64.05
CA ALA A 33 11.57 67.98 -63.82
C ALA A 33 12.20 68.35 -65.18
N LEU A 34 11.91 69.57 -65.63
CA LEU A 34 12.74 70.32 -66.58
C LEU A 34 14.08 70.68 -65.91
N LYS A 35 15.18 70.58 -66.66
CA LYS A 35 16.44 71.34 -66.46
C LYS A 35 17.19 71.52 -67.81
N PRO A 36 18.09 72.52 -67.93
CA PRO A 36 18.08 73.53 -68.99
C PRO A 36 19.19 73.36 -70.05
N GLY A 37 19.11 74.17 -71.13
CA GLY A 37 19.95 74.10 -72.34
C GLY A 37 21.39 74.63 -72.22
N PRO A 38 22.01 74.96 -73.37
CA PRO A 38 22.55 76.31 -73.50
C PRO A 38 22.20 77.00 -74.84
N ASP A 39 22.08 78.32 -74.76
CA ASP A 39 21.98 79.30 -75.86
C ASP A 39 23.29 79.38 -76.68
N ALA A 40 23.13 79.68 -77.97
CA ALA A 40 24.06 80.53 -78.70
C ALA A 40 23.31 81.25 -79.83
N SER A 41 23.17 82.56 -79.64
CA SER A 41 22.73 83.59 -80.58
C SER A 41 23.62 83.68 -81.82
N ASP A 42 23.04 84.04 -82.97
CA ASP A 42 23.45 85.18 -83.80
C ASP A 42 22.49 85.38 -85.00
N LEU A 43 21.97 86.61 -85.14
CA LEU A 43 21.37 87.22 -86.35
C LEU A 43 22.46 88.11 -86.99
N PRO A 44 22.44 88.55 -88.28
CA PRO A 44 21.25 89.01 -89.03
C PRO A 44 21.25 88.93 -90.60
N GLY A 45 20.08 89.16 -91.21
CA GLY A 45 19.92 90.14 -92.31
C GLY A 45 19.92 89.71 -93.80
N ALA A 46 18.91 90.24 -94.52
CA ALA A 46 18.83 90.64 -95.94
C ALA A 46 18.10 89.73 -96.98
N ASP A 47 17.09 90.34 -97.63
CA ASP A 47 16.32 89.92 -98.82
C ASP A 47 17.19 89.83 -100.12
N PRO A 48 16.63 89.66 -101.35
CA PRO A 48 15.87 88.54 -101.94
C PRO A 48 16.48 88.07 -103.30
N ALA A 49 16.12 86.89 -103.84
CA ALA A 49 15.93 86.64 -105.30
C ALA A 49 15.83 85.14 -105.69
N ALA A 50 14.80 84.85 -106.50
CA ALA A 50 14.64 83.89 -107.60
C ALA A 50 15.59 82.66 -107.76
N GLY A 51 14.97 81.47 -107.90
CA GLY A 51 15.23 80.56 -109.03
C GLY A 51 15.73 79.12 -108.78
N VAL A 52 14.80 78.16 -108.93
CA VAL A 52 14.90 76.81 -109.58
C VAL A 52 15.81 75.70 -108.99
N GLY A 53 15.21 74.52 -108.69
CA GLY A 53 15.84 73.20 -108.87
C GLY A 53 15.58 72.14 -107.78
N ALA A 54 14.98 71.00 -108.14
CA ALA A 54 14.41 69.97 -107.27
C ALA A 54 15.38 68.94 -106.63
N GLY A 55 15.06 68.49 -105.40
CA GLY A 55 15.63 67.35 -104.65
C GLY A 55 14.73 67.03 -103.42
N PRO A 56 14.67 65.78 -102.89
CA PRO A 56 13.60 65.36 -101.99
C PRO A 56 13.71 66.03 -100.61
N ASP A 57 12.54 66.40 -100.10
CA ASP A 57 12.28 67.25 -98.95
C ASP A 57 12.70 66.61 -97.61
N LEU A 58 13.42 67.37 -96.77
CA LEU A 58 13.86 66.99 -95.41
C LEU A 58 12.67 66.58 -94.52
N ASP A 59 11.48 67.12 -94.80
CA ASP A 59 10.23 66.75 -94.15
C ASP A 59 9.83 65.30 -94.39
N THR A 60 10.23 64.71 -95.52
CA THR A 60 9.96 63.30 -95.86
C THR A 60 10.79 62.34 -94.99
N ILE A 61 12.04 62.70 -94.68
CA ILE A 61 12.94 61.88 -93.83
C ILE A 61 12.52 62.00 -92.36
N MET A 62 12.18 63.20 -91.89
CA MET A 62 11.65 63.39 -90.54
C MET A 62 10.30 62.67 -90.35
N ALA A 63 9.44 62.64 -91.37
CA ALA A 63 8.20 61.87 -91.34
C ALA A 63 8.45 60.36 -91.24
N ALA A 64 9.45 59.83 -91.97
CA ALA A 64 9.82 58.42 -91.91
C ALA A 64 10.40 58.00 -90.55
N ILE A 65 11.24 58.84 -89.93
CA ILE A 65 11.79 58.59 -88.58
C ILE A 65 10.65 58.59 -87.55
N LYS A 66 9.75 59.58 -87.60
CA LYS A 66 8.54 59.62 -86.76
C LYS A 66 7.68 58.36 -86.92
N GLN A 67 7.51 57.90 -88.16
CA GLN A 67 6.76 56.68 -88.45
C GLN A 67 7.45 55.44 -87.86
N THR A 68 8.78 55.35 -87.95
CA THR A 68 9.55 54.25 -87.35
C THR A 68 9.53 54.28 -85.82
N GLU A 69 9.63 55.45 -85.20
CA GLU A 69 9.50 55.61 -83.74
C GLU A 69 8.10 55.20 -83.27
N GLN A 70 7.05 55.62 -83.96
CA GLN A 70 5.67 55.20 -83.68
C GLN A 70 5.48 53.68 -83.87
N ASN A 71 6.09 53.08 -84.89
CA ASN A 71 6.00 51.64 -85.13
C ASN A 71 6.77 50.83 -84.06
N VAL A 72 7.92 51.31 -83.59
CA VAL A 72 8.71 50.66 -82.53
C VAL A 72 7.99 50.79 -81.19
N LEU A 73 7.47 51.98 -80.84
CA LEU A 73 6.64 52.18 -79.66
C LEU A 73 5.41 51.28 -79.67
N ALA A 74 4.70 51.17 -80.79
CA ALA A 74 3.54 50.29 -80.91
C ALA A 74 3.89 48.80 -80.74
N LYS A 75 5.06 48.36 -81.23
CA LYS A 75 5.56 46.99 -81.03
C LYS A 75 5.98 46.73 -79.59
N ILE A 76 6.64 47.69 -78.95
CA ILE A 76 7.02 47.59 -77.54
C ILE A 76 5.75 47.53 -76.69
N ASP A 77 4.77 48.41 -76.92
CA ASP A 77 3.49 48.40 -76.23
C ASP A 77 2.75 47.07 -76.45
N SER A 78 2.70 46.54 -77.68
CA SER A 78 2.04 45.25 -77.91
C SER A 78 2.76 44.10 -77.20
N SER A 79 4.10 44.09 -77.20
CA SER A 79 4.93 43.10 -76.50
C SER A 79 4.76 43.19 -74.99
N VAL A 80 4.79 44.40 -74.43
CA VAL A 80 4.65 44.66 -72.99
C VAL A 80 3.24 44.29 -72.54
N MET A 81 2.20 44.64 -73.30
CA MET A 81 0.82 44.25 -73.00
C MET A 81 0.61 42.74 -73.07
N ALA A 82 1.24 42.05 -74.04
CA ALA A 82 1.19 40.59 -74.12
C ALA A 82 1.87 39.92 -72.90
N ALA A 83 3.08 40.37 -72.54
CA ALA A 83 3.80 39.85 -71.37
C ALA A 83 3.08 40.17 -70.05
N ALA A 84 2.52 41.38 -69.91
CA ALA A 84 1.74 41.78 -68.74
C ALA A 84 0.44 40.98 -68.61
N GLY A 85 -0.23 40.67 -69.73
CA GLY A 85 -1.40 39.80 -69.77
C GLY A 85 -1.06 38.36 -69.38
N GLU A 86 0.07 37.83 -69.84
CA GLU A 86 0.51 36.48 -69.48
C GLU A 86 0.96 36.37 -68.01
N LEU A 87 1.59 37.41 -67.46
CA LEU A 87 1.89 37.51 -66.04
C LEU A 87 0.61 37.60 -65.20
N HIS A 88 -0.37 38.41 -65.59
CA HIS A 88 -1.67 38.47 -64.91
C HIS A 88 -2.33 37.10 -64.89
N LYS A 89 -2.34 36.40 -66.02
CA LYS A 89 -2.90 35.05 -66.10
C LYS A 89 -2.20 34.07 -65.15
N LYS A 90 -0.87 34.06 -65.10
CA LYS A 90 -0.10 33.21 -64.17
C LYS A 90 -0.38 33.56 -62.70
N ILE A 91 -0.52 34.86 -62.39
CA ILE A 91 -0.87 35.32 -61.04
C ILE A 91 -2.28 34.84 -60.66
N ASP A 92 -3.25 34.95 -61.58
CA ASP A 92 -4.61 34.50 -61.36
C ASP A 92 -4.70 32.98 -61.18
N ASP A 93 -3.98 32.21 -62.00
CA ASP A 93 -3.89 30.75 -61.91
C ASP A 93 -3.28 30.33 -60.55
N LEU A 94 -2.13 30.89 -60.18
CA LEU A 94 -1.47 30.61 -58.88
C LEU A 94 -2.34 31.03 -57.68
N ALA A 95 -3.02 32.18 -57.78
CA ALA A 95 -3.94 32.62 -56.73
C ALA A 95 -5.19 31.72 -56.65
N GLY A 96 -5.62 31.12 -57.77
CA GLY A 96 -6.64 30.10 -57.81
C GLY A 96 -6.20 28.81 -57.12
N ASP A 97 -5.03 28.29 -57.49
CA ASP A 97 -4.44 27.08 -56.93
C ASP A 97 -4.22 27.21 -55.43
N LEU A 98 -3.61 28.31 -54.97
CA LEU A 98 -3.38 28.56 -53.54
C LEU A 98 -4.69 28.65 -52.75
N ARG A 99 -5.72 29.30 -53.31
CA ARG A 99 -7.05 29.32 -52.66
C ARG A 99 -7.62 27.91 -52.54
N SER A 100 -7.45 27.07 -53.58
CA SER A 100 -7.95 25.70 -53.57
C SER A 100 -7.23 24.83 -52.53
N GLU A 101 -5.90 24.95 -52.41
CA GLU A 101 -5.13 24.24 -51.38
C GLU A 101 -5.48 24.71 -49.97
N VAL A 102 -5.61 26.03 -49.76
CA VAL A 102 -6.02 26.58 -48.45
C VAL A 102 -7.40 26.07 -48.05
N LEU A 103 -8.34 25.95 -49.00
CA LEU A 103 -9.66 25.37 -48.74
C LEU A 103 -9.57 23.88 -48.43
N SER A 104 -8.73 23.12 -49.15
CA SER A 104 -8.50 21.70 -48.89
C SER A 104 -7.93 21.46 -47.48
N VAL A 105 -6.84 22.16 -47.14
CA VAL A 105 -6.19 22.06 -45.82
C VAL A 105 -7.15 22.48 -44.70
N ARG A 106 -7.95 23.54 -44.90
CA ARG A 106 -9.00 23.92 -43.94
C ARG A 106 -10.03 22.82 -43.75
N ALA A 107 -10.46 22.14 -44.81
CA ALA A 107 -11.41 21.05 -44.72
C ALA A 107 -10.83 19.84 -43.98
N GLU A 108 -9.57 19.48 -44.26
CA GLU A 108 -8.85 18.41 -43.56
C GLU A 108 -8.69 18.71 -42.07
N PHE A 109 -8.28 19.94 -41.72
CA PHE A 109 -8.19 20.36 -40.31
C PHE A 109 -9.55 20.36 -39.63
N ALA A 110 -10.61 20.84 -40.29
CA ALA A 110 -11.95 20.81 -39.72
C ALA A 110 -12.40 19.38 -39.40
N LYS A 111 -12.12 18.43 -40.31
CA LYS A 111 -12.41 17.01 -40.10
C LYS A 111 -11.58 16.42 -38.94
N ALA A 112 -10.28 16.70 -38.89
CA ALA A 112 -9.42 16.21 -37.81
C ALA A 112 -9.85 16.75 -36.43
N ILE A 113 -10.27 18.02 -36.36
CA ILE A 113 -10.81 18.62 -35.13
C ILE A 113 -12.12 17.91 -34.73
N GLU A 114 -13.02 17.64 -35.68
CA GLU A 114 -14.27 16.93 -35.41
C GLU A 114 -14.01 15.51 -34.90
N ASP A 115 -13.10 14.77 -35.52
CA ASP A 115 -12.72 13.41 -35.10
C ASP A 115 -12.08 13.42 -33.70
N MET A 116 -11.20 14.38 -33.41
CA MET A 116 -10.61 14.57 -32.08
C MET A 116 -11.65 14.94 -31.02
N GLN A 117 -12.67 15.74 -31.37
CA GLN A 117 -13.78 16.07 -30.46
C GLN A 117 -14.62 14.82 -30.13
N LYS A 118 -14.87 13.95 -31.11
CA LYS A 118 -15.57 12.67 -30.89
C LYS A 118 -14.77 11.73 -30.00
N GLU A 119 -13.47 11.62 -30.22
CA GLU A 119 -12.59 10.80 -29.39
C GLU A 119 -12.54 11.35 -27.95
N ASN A 120 -12.38 12.66 -27.77
CA ASN A 120 -12.39 13.29 -26.45
C ASN A 120 -13.72 13.09 -25.72
N ALA A 121 -14.86 13.17 -26.41
CA ALA A 121 -16.16 12.87 -25.81
C ALA A 121 -16.23 11.42 -25.32
N THR A 122 -15.72 10.47 -26.12
CA THR A 122 -15.67 9.04 -25.77
C THR A 122 -14.73 8.77 -24.59
N LEU A 123 -13.59 9.45 -24.53
CA LEU A 123 -12.65 9.35 -23.42
C LEU A 123 -13.23 9.95 -22.14
N SER A 124 -13.96 11.06 -22.24
CA SER A 124 -14.67 11.66 -21.10
C SER A 124 -15.65 10.66 -20.49
N THR A 125 -16.53 10.06 -21.30
CA THR A 125 -17.52 9.09 -20.79
C THR A 125 -16.88 7.87 -20.16
N ARG A 126 -15.81 7.34 -20.77
CA ARG A 126 -15.06 6.20 -20.19
C ARG A 126 -14.39 6.56 -18.87
N THR A 127 -13.96 7.81 -18.71
CA THR A 127 -13.35 8.30 -17.47
C THR A 127 -14.41 8.42 -16.37
N ASP A 128 -15.57 8.99 -16.71
CA ASP A 128 -16.71 9.08 -15.79
C ASP A 128 -17.15 7.69 -15.29
N ASP A 129 -17.27 6.71 -16.20
CA ASP A 129 -17.62 5.32 -15.86
C ASP A 129 -16.59 4.67 -14.91
N LEU A 130 -15.29 4.89 -15.16
CA LEU A 130 -14.21 4.37 -14.32
C LEU A 130 -14.18 5.03 -12.95
N GLU A 131 -14.46 6.34 -12.87
CA GLU A 131 -14.55 7.06 -11.60
C GLU A 131 -15.73 6.54 -10.76
N GLU A 132 -16.89 6.29 -11.39
CA GLU A 132 -18.04 5.70 -10.72
C GLU A 132 -17.73 4.28 -10.21
N GLU A 133 -17.14 3.42 -11.05
CA GLU A 133 -16.75 2.07 -10.64
C GLU A 133 -15.71 2.11 -9.52
N ALA A 134 -14.69 2.96 -9.62
CA ALA A 134 -13.65 3.11 -8.60
C ALA A 134 -14.24 3.54 -7.25
N ASN A 135 -15.19 4.50 -7.27
CA ASN A 135 -15.93 4.89 -6.06
C ASN A 135 -16.76 3.73 -5.50
N GLY A 136 -17.43 2.97 -6.37
CA GLY A 136 -18.17 1.76 -5.99
C GLY A 136 -17.27 0.71 -5.31
N GLN A 137 -16.08 0.47 -5.87
CA GLN A 137 -15.09 -0.46 -5.31
C GLN A 137 -14.51 0.05 -3.99
N ALA A 138 -14.21 1.35 -3.87
CA ALA A 138 -13.74 1.95 -2.63
C ALA A 138 -14.76 1.81 -1.50
N ASN A 139 -16.04 2.08 -1.78
CA ASN A 139 -17.13 1.89 -0.82
C ASN A 139 -17.28 0.42 -0.40
N ARG A 140 -17.14 -0.52 -1.34
CA ARG A 140 -17.14 -1.95 -1.04
C ARG A 140 -15.96 -2.37 -0.18
N ALA A 141 -14.76 -1.83 -0.44
CA ALA A 141 -13.57 -2.11 0.35
C ALA A 141 -13.77 -1.67 1.81
N VAL A 142 -14.23 -0.44 2.03
CA VAL A 142 -14.55 0.07 3.38
C VAL A 142 -15.59 -0.81 4.09
N ALA A 143 -16.65 -1.22 3.38
CA ALA A 143 -17.67 -2.09 3.94
C ALA A 143 -17.13 -3.49 4.29
N LEU A 144 -16.16 -4.01 3.53
CA LEU A 144 -15.50 -5.29 3.80
C LEU A 144 -14.55 -5.19 4.98
N GLU A 145 -13.76 -4.12 5.09
CA GLU A 145 -12.89 -3.86 6.23
C GLU A 145 -13.69 -3.81 7.53
N ALA A 146 -14.80 -3.06 7.55
CA ALA A 146 -15.70 -3.00 8.70
C ALA A 146 -16.27 -4.38 9.09
N LYS A 147 -16.59 -5.23 8.10
CA LYS A 147 -17.03 -6.61 8.35
C LYS A 147 -15.91 -7.48 8.90
N VAL A 148 -14.69 -7.35 8.39
CA VAL A 148 -13.51 -8.09 8.87
C VAL A 148 -13.23 -7.73 10.33
N ASP A 149 -13.27 -6.46 10.70
CA ASP A 149 -13.08 -6.02 12.07
C ASP A 149 -14.17 -6.55 13.00
N ALA A 150 -15.44 -6.49 12.57
CA ALA A 150 -16.56 -7.02 13.33
C ALA A 150 -16.44 -8.54 13.55
N LEU A 151 -16.07 -9.29 12.51
CA LEU A 151 -15.86 -10.74 12.57
C LEU A 151 -14.65 -11.10 13.43
N SER A 152 -13.53 -10.38 13.28
CA SER A 152 -12.34 -10.56 14.12
C SER A 152 -12.68 -10.38 15.60
N ALA A 153 -13.42 -9.32 15.94
CA ALA A 153 -13.89 -9.08 17.30
C ALA A 153 -14.84 -10.19 17.78
N GLN A 154 -15.71 -10.74 16.92
CA GLN A 154 -16.56 -11.87 17.25
C GLN A 154 -15.76 -13.15 17.51
N VAL A 155 -14.75 -13.44 16.69
CA VAL A 155 -13.87 -14.61 16.85
C VAL A 155 -13.15 -14.57 18.19
N VAL A 156 -12.60 -13.40 18.58
CA VAL A 156 -11.97 -13.23 19.90
C VAL A 156 -12.97 -13.50 21.03
N ARG A 157 -14.18 -12.89 20.96
CA ARG A 157 -15.22 -13.11 21.98
C ARG A 157 -15.65 -14.57 22.09
N LEU A 158 -15.78 -15.27 20.95
CA LEU A 158 -16.16 -16.68 20.93
C LEU A 158 -15.03 -17.56 21.46
N ALA A 159 -13.77 -17.25 21.15
CA ALA A 159 -12.61 -17.96 21.68
C ALA A 159 -12.52 -17.82 23.20
N ASP A 160 -12.70 -16.61 23.73
CA ASP A 160 -12.70 -16.37 25.18
C ASP A 160 -13.86 -17.08 25.88
N LYS A 161 -15.07 -17.05 25.28
CA LYS A 161 -16.23 -17.78 25.80
C LYS A 161 -16.01 -19.29 25.78
N ALA A 162 -15.40 -19.83 24.74
CA ALA A 162 -15.07 -21.24 24.64
C ALA A 162 -14.05 -21.65 25.71
N ASP A 163 -13.00 -20.85 25.94
CA ASP A 163 -12.00 -21.11 27.00
C ASP A 163 -12.60 -21.04 28.41
N ASP A 164 -13.52 -20.09 28.67
CA ASP A 164 -14.23 -20.00 29.95
C ASP A 164 -15.14 -21.21 30.18
N LEU A 165 -15.92 -21.62 29.17
CA LEU A 165 -16.76 -22.82 29.25
C LEU A 165 -15.93 -24.08 29.47
N GLU A 166 -14.85 -24.27 28.71
CA GLU A 166 -13.93 -25.39 28.89
C GLU A 166 -13.32 -25.39 30.29
N SER A 167 -12.87 -24.23 30.77
CA SER A 167 -12.26 -24.09 32.09
C SER A 167 -13.25 -24.38 33.21
N ARG A 168 -14.52 -23.96 33.08
CA ARG A 168 -15.61 -24.29 34.03
C ARG A 168 -15.89 -25.79 34.06
N GLN A 169 -15.95 -26.44 32.91
CA GLN A 169 -16.18 -27.89 32.82
C GLN A 169 -15.04 -28.72 33.44
N ARG A 170 -13.81 -28.18 33.47
CA ARG A 170 -12.63 -28.86 34.01
C ARG A 170 -12.33 -28.54 35.49
N ARG A 171 -13.12 -27.70 36.17
CA ARG A 171 -12.82 -27.28 37.57
C ARG A 171 -12.74 -28.45 38.55
N ASP A 172 -13.58 -29.45 38.35
CA ASP A 172 -13.66 -30.66 39.16
C ASP A 172 -12.73 -31.77 38.68
N ASN A 173 -11.96 -31.50 37.61
CA ASN A 173 -11.05 -32.46 37.03
C ASN A 173 -9.63 -32.30 37.60
N CYS A 174 -8.95 -33.44 37.76
CA CYS A 174 -7.52 -33.53 38.00
C CYS A 174 -6.86 -34.44 36.97
N ARG A 175 -5.55 -34.26 36.82
CA ARG A 175 -4.71 -35.00 35.90
C ARG A 175 -3.61 -35.71 36.69
N LEU A 176 -3.54 -37.02 36.56
CA LEU A 176 -2.47 -37.85 37.10
C LEU A 176 -1.48 -38.14 35.98
N ILE A 177 -0.20 -37.87 36.21
CA ILE A 177 0.89 -38.01 35.23
C ILE A 177 1.91 -38.99 35.79
N GLY A 178 2.36 -39.96 34.98
CA GLY A 178 3.36 -40.94 35.39
C GLY A 178 2.79 -42.26 35.93
N VAL A 179 1.48 -42.50 35.77
CA VAL A 179 0.84 -43.76 36.17
C VAL A 179 0.93 -44.79 35.04
N ASP A 180 1.52 -45.96 35.34
CA ASP A 180 1.79 -47.04 34.40
C ASP A 180 0.58 -47.41 33.52
N GLU A 181 0.81 -47.63 32.21
CA GLU A 181 -0.24 -47.73 31.18
C GLU A 181 -1.28 -48.85 31.44
N GLY A 182 -0.87 -49.95 32.10
CA GLY A 182 -1.76 -51.08 32.44
C GLY A 182 -2.63 -50.87 33.69
N PHE A 183 -2.48 -49.75 34.39
CA PHE A 183 -3.25 -49.46 35.58
C PHE A 183 -4.70 -49.07 35.24
N GLY A 184 -5.67 -49.76 35.87
CA GLY A 184 -7.08 -49.37 35.86
C GLY A 184 -7.92 -49.85 34.67
N ASN A 185 -7.55 -50.92 33.96
CA ASN A 185 -8.19 -51.32 32.70
C ASN A 185 -9.68 -51.73 32.80
N ILE A 186 -10.15 -52.26 33.93
CA ILE A 186 -11.53 -52.80 34.06
C ILE A 186 -12.45 -51.83 34.81
N ARG A 187 -11.91 -51.11 35.81
CA ARG A 187 -12.63 -50.08 36.61
C ARG A 187 -11.67 -48.98 37.04
N PRO A 188 -11.36 -48.02 36.14
CA PRO A 188 -10.36 -47.00 36.42
C PRO A 188 -10.76 -46.10 37.60
N GLU A 189 -12.06 -45.87 37.83
CA GLU A 189 -12.56 -45.02 38.92
C GLU A 189 -12.15 -45.59 40.28
N LYS A 190 -12.49 -46.86 40.54
CA LYS A 190 -12.19 -47.52 41.82
C LYS A 190 -10.68 -47.63 42.05
N ALA A 191 -9.94 -48.05 41.02
CA ALA A 191 -8.49 -48.19 41.11
C ALA A 191 -7.82 -46.85 41.42
N VAL A 192 -8.23 -45.76 40.74
CA VAL A 192 -7.69 -44.42 40.99
C VAL A 192 -8.07 -43.92 42.38
N ALA A 193 -9.29 -44.15 42.85
CA ALA A 193 -9.71 -43.75 44.18
C ALA A 193 -8.92 -44.47 45.28
N GLU A 194 -8.66 -45.78 45.13
CA GLU A 194 -7.77 -46.56 46.00
C GLU A 194 -6.34 -46.01 45.97
N LEU A 195 -5.80 -45.74 44.77
CA LEU A 195 -4.47 -45.14 44.61
C LEU A 195 -4.37 -43.79 45.34
N LEU A 196 -5.35 -42.91 45.21
CA LEU A 196 -5.33 -41.61 45.87
C LEU A 196 -5.40 -41.74 47.39
N LYS A 197 -6.21 -42.68 47.89
CA LYS A 197 -6.32 -42.97 49.32
C LYS A 197 -4.99 -43.44 49.89
N GLU A 198 -4.35 -44.43 49.25
CA GLU A 198 -3.07 -44.99 49.68
C GLU A 198 -1.94 -43.96 49.58
N ALA A 199 -1.84 -43.26 48.44
CA ALA A 199 -0.71 -42.41 48.14
C ALA A 199 -0.70 -41.09 48.93
N LEU A 200 -1.88 -40.60 49.34
CA LEU A 200 -2.04 -39.36 50.11
C LEU A 200 -2.49 -39.60 51.56
N ALA A 201 -2.57 -40.86 51.99
CA ALA A 201 -3.07 -41.26 53.31
C ALA A 201 -4.40 -40.58 53.67
N LEU A 202 -5.39 -40.69 52.77
CA LEU A 202 -6.72 -40.10 52.98
C LEU A 202 -7.54 -40.98 53.94
N ASP A 203 -8.27 -40.34 54.87
CA ASP A 203 -9.18 -41.05 55.78
C ASP A 203 -10.39 -41.67 55.05
N TYR A 204 -10.75 -41.09 53.90
CA TYR A 204 -11.88 -41.50 53.08
C TYR A 204 -11.43 -41.92 51.68
N MET A 205 -12.30 -42.65 50.97
CA MET A 205 -12.10 -42.97 49.57
C MET A 205 -12.78 -41.90 48.71
N PRO A 206 -12.06 -41.17 47.84
CA PRO A 206 -12.65 -40.09 47.06
C PRO A 206 -13.68 -40.62 46.07
N THR A 207 -14.78 -39.90 45.91
CA THR A 207 -15.89 -40.26 45.02
C THR A 207 -15.62 -39.69 43.63
N LEU A 208 -15.42 -40.57 42.65
CA LEU A 208 -15.06 -40.21 41.28
C LEU A 208 -16.21 -40.52 40.33
N ASP A 209 -16.61 -39.52 39.53
CA ASP A 209 -17.62 -39.70 38.49
C ASP A 209 -17.07 -40.49 37.31
N ARG A 210 -15.84 -40.15 36.90
CA ARG A 210 -15.17 -40.71 35.71
C ARG A 210 -13.67 -40.71 35.91
N ALA A 211 -13.02 -41.77 35.48
CA ALA A 211 -11.57 -41.81 35.36
C ALA A 211 -11.21 -42.46 34.03
N HIS A 212 -10.41 -41.78 33.21
CA HIS A 212 -10.04 -42.31 31.89
C HIS A 212 -8.67 -41.82 31.48
N ARG A 213 -7.99 -42.58 30.62
CA ARG A 213 -6.76 -42.10 29.98
C ARG A 213 -7.08 -41.14 28.86
N SER A 214 -6.17 -40.20 28.60
CA SER A 214 -6.29 -39.35 27.42
C SER A 214 -6.36 -40.18 26.13
N LEU A 215 -7.11 -39.70 25.13
CA LEU A 215 -7.31 -40.35 23.83
C LEU A 215 -6.06 -40.38 22.93
N GLN A 216 -4.88 -40.06 23.46
CA GLN A 216 -3.62 -40.14 22.71
C GLN A 216 -3.32 -41.60 22.31
N PRO A 217 -2.62 -41.85 21.20
CA PRO A 217 -2.14 -43.20 20.87
C PRO A 217 -1.34 -43.80 22.02
N ARG A 218 -1.43 -45.12 22.20
CA ARG A 218 -0.68 -45.80 23.27
C ARG A 218 0.82 -45.57 23.04
N PRO A 219 1.56 -45.02 24.03
CA PRO A 219 3.00 -44.82 23.93
C PRO A 219 3.73 -46.16 23.81
N LYS A 220 4.92 -46.14 23.19
CA LYS A 220 5.79 -47.32 23.14
C LYS A 220 6.36 -47.61 24.53
N ASP A 221 6.81 -48.83 24.74
CA ASP A 221 7.48 -49.18 26.00
C ASP A 221 8.74 -48.31 26.18
N GLY A 222 8.80 -47.57 27.28
CA GLY A 222 9.85 -46.59 27.58
C GLY A 222 9.45 -45.12 27.38
N ASP A 223 8.39 -44.84 26.62
CA ASP A 223 7.83 -43.49 26.51
C ASP A 223 6.98 -43.14 27.75
N ALA A 224 6.75 -41.83 27.96
CA ALA A 224 5.96 -41.37 29.09
C ALA A 224 4.50 -41.90 29.01
N PRO A 225 3.96 -42.50 30.08
CA PRO A 225 2.62 -43.08 30.06
C PRO A 225 1.54 -42.00 29.89
N ARG A 226 0.39 -42.39 29.33
CA ARG A 226 -0.70 -41.44 29.10
C ARG A 226 -1.25 -40.93 30.42
N PRO A 227 -1.53 -39.62 30.53
CA PRO A 227 -2.16 -39.05 31.69
C PRO A 227 -3.56 -39.65 31.92
N ILE A 228 -3.92 -39.84 33.19
CA ILE A 228 -5.29 -40.17 33.59
C ILE A 228 -5.98 -38.86 33.95
N ILE A 229 -7.13 -38.62 33.32
CA ILE A 229 -8.03 -37.51 33.64
C ILE A 229 -9.13 -38.06 34.53
N VAL A 230 -9.30 -37.42 35.68
CA VAL A 230 -10.21 -37.86 36.74
C VAL A 230 -11.16 -36.73 37.04
N LYS A 231 -12.46 -37.02 37.04
CA LYS A 231 -13.51 -36.10 37.47
C LYS A 231 -14.00 -36.51 38.85
N PHE A 232 -13.87 -35.60 39.82
CA PHE A 232 -14.41 -35.79 41.16
C PHE A 232 -15.88 -35.44 41.18
N HIS A 233 -16.66 -36.18 41.97
CA HIS A 233 -18.06 -35.87 42.20
C HIS A 233 -18.23 -34.62 43.08
N TYR A 234 -17.38 -34.49 44.11
CA TYR A 234 -17.37 -33.36 45.04
C TYR A 234 -16.13 -32.48 44.86
N PHE A 235 -16.35 -31.19 44.60
CA PHE A 235 -15.27 -30.20 44.47
C PHE A 235 -14.38 -30.12 45.72
N GLN A 236 -14.96 -30.29 46.92
CA GLN A 236 -14.23 -30.23 48.19
C GLN A 236 -13.18 -31.35 48.29
N GLU A 237 -13.54 -32.58 47.91
CA GLU A 237 -12.62 -33.71 47.90
C GLU A 237 -11.45 -33.47 46.94
N LYS A 238 -11.76 -32.91 45.76
CA LYS A 238 -10.74 -32.54 44.76
C LYS A 238 -9.75 -31.51 45.31
N VAL A 239 -10.23 -30.50 46.04
CA VAL A 239 -9.37 -29.48 46.67
C VAL A 239 -8.52 -30.08 47.78
N ASP A 240 -9.07 -30.97 48.61
CA ASP A 240 -8.31 -31.64 49.67
C ASP A 240 -7.20 -32.52 49.09
N VAL A 241 -7.52 -33.33 48.07
CA VAL A 241 -6.55 -34.15 47.33
C VAL A 241 -5.42 -33.29 46.76
N LEU A 242 -5.73 -32.17 46.11
CA LEU A 242 -4.71 -31.27 45.57
C LEU A 242 -3.86 -30.61 46.67
N ARG A 243 -4.48 -30.21 47.79
CA ARG A 243 -3.76 -29.62 48.93
C ARG A 243 -2.79 -30.61 49.54
N LYS A 244 -3.25 -31.84 49.80
CA LYS A 244 -2.41 -32.93 50.30
C LYS A 244 -1.31 -33.29 49.32
N ALA A 245 -1.61 -33.37 48.02
CA ALA A 245 -0.58 -33.62 47.00
C ALA A 245 0.48 -32.52 46.89
N MET A 246 0.13 -31.25 47.14
CA MET A 246 1.09 -30.14 47.16
C MET A 246 1.96 -30.12 48.42
N GLY A 247 1.42 -30.52 49.57
CA GLY A 247 2.16 -30.64 50.83
C GLY A 247 2.93 -31.96 50.95
N ALA A 248 2.50 -32.99 50.24
CA ALA A 248 3.19 -34.27 50.17
C ALA A 248 4.52 -34.13 49.42
N GLY A 249 5.51 -34.88 49.86
CA GLY A 249 6.76 -35.06 49.13
C GLY A 249 6.55 -35.83 47.81
N PRO A 250 7.62 -36.40 47.24
CA PRO A 250 7.52 -37.26 46.06
C PRO A 250 6.50 -38.39 46.25
N ILE A 251 5.39 -38.34 45.51
CA ILE A 251 4.36 -39.38 45.55
C ILE A 251 4.82 -40.55 44.66
N THR A 252 4.90 -41.75 45.23
CA THR A 252 5.38 -42.96 44.54
C THR A 252 4.39 -44.11 44.63
N ARG A 253 4.28 -44.88 43.55
CA ARG A 253 3.61 -46.19 43.51
C ARG A 253 4.56 -47.19 42.85
N ASN A 254 4.81 -48.34 43.48
CA ASN A 254 5.70 -49.39 42.95
C ASN A 254 7.10 -48.86 42.54
N GLY A 255 7.67 -47.96 43.35
CA GLY A 255 8.96 -47.33 43.05
C GLY A 255 8.94 -46.27 41.93
N LYS A 256 7.81 -46.05 41.25
CA LYS A 256 7.65 -45.04 40.21
C LYS A 256 6.95 -43.80 40.76
N ARG A 257 7.48 -42.63 40.42
CA ARG A 257 6.90 -41.34 40.81
C ARG A 257 5.75 -40.96 39.89
N PHE A 258 4.67 -40.46 40.47
CA PHE A 258 3.59 -39.84 39.71
C PHE A 258 3.23 -38.49 40.31
N TYR A 259 2.55 -37.65 39.51
CA TYR A 259 2.22 -36.28 39.85
C TYR A 259 0.72 -36.05 39.70
N ILE A 260 0.14 -35.27 40.61
CA ILE A 260 -1.26 -34.87 40.60
C ILE A 260 -1.30 -33.36 40.33
N TYR A 261 -1.97 -32.97 39.24
CA TYR A 261 -2.15 -31.57 38.88
C TYR A 261 -3.61 -31.24 38.59
N PRO A 262 -4.04 -29.97 38.77
CA PRO A 262 -5.33 -29.53 38.24
C PRO A 262 -5.38 -29.69 36.71
N ASP A 263 -6.54 -30.04 36.16
CA ASP A 263 -6.72 -30.05 34.70
C ASP A 263 -7.13 -28.66 34.20
N TYR A 264 -6.20 -27.98 33.52
CA TYR A 264 -6.44 -26.67 32.91
C TYR A 264 -6.66 -26.80 31.40
N SER A 265 -7.42 -25.85 30.83
CA SER A 265 -7.55 -25.67 29.38
C SER A 265 -6.18 -25.47 28.72
N ALA A 266 -6.11 -25.69 27.40
CA ALA A 266 -4.86 -25.52 26.65
C ALA A 266 -4.33 -24.08 26.76
N THR A 267 -5.21 -23.08 26.67
CA THR A 267 -4.89 -21.66 26.77
C THR A 267 -4.30 -21.32 28.13
N VAL A 268 -4.98 -21.70 29.21
CA VAL A 268 -4.51 -21.47 30.59
C VAL A 268 -3.20 -22.20 30.85
N ARG A 269 -3.05 -23.44 30.37
CA ARG A 269 -1.80 -24.20 30.50
C ARG A 269 -0.65 -23.49 29.79
N LYS A 270 -0.86 -22.96 28.58
CA LYS A 270 0.13 -22.18 27.83
C LYS A 270 0.52 -20.92 28.60
N LYS A 271 -0.46 -20.12 29.08
CA LYS A 271 -0.21 -18.93 29.90
C LYS A 271 0.61 -19.26 31.16
N ARG A 272 0.25 -20.33 31.88
CA ARG A 272 0.97 -20.78 33.08
C ARG A 272 2.39 -21.30 32.77
N SER A 273 2.58 -21.92 31.60
CA SER A 273 3.90 -22.40 31.18
C SER A 273 4.89 -21.28 30.90
N ALA A 274 4.41 -20.09 30.51
CA ALA A 274 5.27 -18.91 30.31
C ALA A 274 5.97 -18.46 31.59
N PHE A 275 5.37 -18.70 32.76
CA PHE A 275 5.96 -18.40 34.08
C PHE A 275 6.95 -19.47 34.57
N THR A 276 7.32 -20.46 33.76
CA THR A 276 8.23 -21.55 34.21
C THR A 276 9.61 -21.03 34.56
N GLU A 277 10.17 -20.14 33.73
CA GLU A 277 11.48 -19.54 33.99
C GLU A 277 11.48 -18.64 35.22
N VAL A 278 10.46 -17.78 35.38
CA VAL A 278 10.33 -16.91 36.56
C VAL A 278 10.23 -17.74 37.84
N ARG A 279 9.45 -18.82 37.83
CA ARG A 279 9.38 -19.76 38.97
C ARG A 279 10.71 -20.47 39.24
N ARG A 280 11.50 -20.75 38.20
CA ARG A 280 12.86 -21.32 38.36
C ARG A 280 13.79 -20.34 39.07
N LEU A 281 13.74 -19.06 38.72
CA LEU A 281 14.50 -18.00 39.40
C LEU A 281 14.05 -17.82 40.84
N LEU A 282 12.75 -17.75 41.08
CA LEU A 282 12.19 -17.58 42.44
C LEU A 282 12.57 -18.70 43.40
N ARG A 283 12.71 -19.94 42.92
CA ARG A 283 13.21 -21.07 43.73
C ARG A 283 14.65 -20.88 44.23
N ARG A 284 15.44 -20.04 43.58
CA ARG A 284 16.83 -19.73 43.96
C ARG A 284 16.92 -18.58 44.98
N CYS A 285 15.82 -17.86 45.20
CA CYS A 285 15.77 -16.73 46.13
C CYS A 285 15.40 -17.21 47.53
N THR A 286 16.14 -16.78 48.55
CA THR A 286 15.87 -17.13 49.95
C THR A 286 14.78 -16.23 50.54
N GLY A 287 13.85 -16.82 51.31
CA GLY A 287 12.81 -16.07 52.02
C GLY A 287 11.64 -15.56 51.16
N VAL A 288 11.60 -15.91 49.87
CA VAL A 288 10.53 -15.52 48.95
C VAL A 288 9.47 -16.61 48.88
N LYS A 289 8.20 -16.25 49.09
CA LYS A 289 7.06 -17.16 48.84
C LYS A 289 6.41 -16.76 47.52
N TYR A 290 6.00 -17.73 46.72
CA TYR A 290 5.30 -17.44 45.47
C TYR A 290 4.20 -18.47 45.19
N GLY A 291 3.20 -18.05 44.43
CA GLY A 291 2.09 -18.88 44.01
C GLY A 291 1.55 -18.43 42.66
N LEU A 292 1.17 -19.38 41.81
CA LEU A 292 0.54 -19.09 40.52
C LEU A 292 -0.96 -19.30 40.63
N LEU A 293 -1.71 -18.20 40.74
CA LEU A 293 -3.16 -18.21 40.86
C LEU A 293 -3.81 -18.49 39.51
N TYR A 294 -5.03 -19.02 39.53
CA TYR A 294 -5.85 -19.16 38.33
C TYR A 294 -6.33 -17.76 37.87
N PRO A 295 -6.33 -17.46 36.56
CA PRO A 295 -5.90 -18.32 35.45
C PRO A 295 -4.37 -18.42 35.35
N ALA A 296 -3.64 -17.31 35.37
CA ALA A 296 -2.17 -17.30 35.30
C ALA A 296 -1.58 -16.02 35.91
N THR A 297 -1.94 -15.71 37.16
CA THR A 297 -1.40 -14.53 37.88
C THR A 297 -0.35 -14.99 38.87
N LEU A 298 0.90 -14.57 38.69
CA LEU A 298 2.00 -14.90 39.59
C LEU A 298 1.99 -13.94 40.77
N LYS A 299 1.76 -14.47 41.97
CA LYS A 299 1.84 -13.73 43.23
C LYS A 299 3.18 -14.02 43.88
N ILE A 300 3.92 -12.97 44.22
CA ILE A 300 5.23 -13.03 44.89
C ILE A 300 5.09 -12.30 46.21
N THR A 301 5.50 -12.94 47.30
CA THR A 301 5.62 -12.34 48.63
C THR A 301 7.10 -12.21 48.94
N THR A 302 7.57 -10.97 49.11
CA THR A 302 8.96 -10.66 49.45
C THR A 302 9.27 -11.05 50.90
N PRO A 303 10.56 -11.16 51.27
CA PRO A 303 10.93 -11.42 52.67
C PRO A 303 10.44 -10.33 53.63
N ALA A 304 10.28 -9.09 53.14
CA ALA A 304 9.72 -7.96 53.89
C ALA A 304 8.19 -8.04 54.05
N GLY A 305 7.53 -9.05 53.48
CA GLY A 305 6.09 -9.26 53.58
C GLY A 305 5.25 -8.56 52.49
N GLU A 306 5.89 -7.79 51.61
CA GLU A 306 5.21 -7.12 50.49
C GLU A 306 4.71 -8.14 49.46
N GLN A 307 3.50 -7.94 48.94
CA GLN A 307 2.87 -8.83 47.97
C GLN A 307 2.71 -8.14 46.63
N MET A 308 3.23 -8.75 45.57
CA MET A 308 3.09 -8.26 44.20
C MET A 308 2.46 -9.32 43.31
N SER A 309 1.61 -8.87 42.38
CA SER A 309 0.90 -9.72 41.44
C SER A 309 1.26 -9.36 40.01
N PHE A 310 1.57 -10.34 39.19
CA PHE A 310 1.99 -10.16 37.80
C PHE A 310 1.17 -11.05 36.86
N GLU A 311 0.58 -10.44 35.83
CA GLU A 311 -0.09 -11.14 34.74
C GLU A 311 0.84 -11.40 33.54
N ASP A 312 1.86 -10.55 33.38
CA ASP A 312 2.84 -10.64 32.30
C ASP A 312 4.13 -11.31 32.81
N PRO A 313 4.56 -12.44 32.19
CA PRO A 313 5.79 -13.13 32.57
C PRO A 313 7.05 -12.27 32.38
N ILE A 314 7.07 -11.35 31.42
CA ILE A 314 8.25 -10.49 31.14
C ILE A 314 8.43 -9.50 32.28
N LYS A 315 7.36 -8.81 32.68
CA LYS A 315 7.38 -7.88 33.82
C LYS A 315 7.74 -8.60 35.12
N ALA A 316 7.19 -9.79 35.34
CA ALA A 316 7.52 -10.61 36.50
C ALA A 316 9.01 -10.97 36.54
N ARG A 317 9.58 -11.37 35.39
CA ARG A 317 11.01 -11.69 35.28
C ARG A 317 11.89 -10.49 35.63
N HIS A 318 11.60 -9.35 35.00
CA HIS A 318 12.33 -8.11 35.25
C HIS A 318 12.29 -7.72 36.73
N TYR A 319 11.12 -7.86 37.36
CA TYR A 319 10.97 -7.61 38.80
C TYR A 319 11.87 -8.51 39.65
N VAL A 320 11.91 -9.81 39.35
CA VAL A 320 12.76 -10.78 40.07
C VAL A 320 14.24 -10.43 39.89
N GLU A 321 14.69 -10.18 38.66
CA GLU A 321 16.09 -9.87 38.38
C GLU A 321 16.55 -8.56 39.05
N THR A 322 15.67 -7.56 39.12
CA THR A 322 15.99 -6.24 39.70
C THR A 322 15.94 -6.24 41.22
N ASN A 323 14.89 -6.84 41.81
CA ASN A 323 14.57 -6.64 43.24
C ASN A 323 14.91 -7.86 44.11
N LEU A 324 15.03 -9.04 43.52
CA LEU A 324 15.24 -10.29 44.26
C LEU A 324 16.54 -10.92 43.80
N ARG A 325 17.68 -10.52 44.38
CA ARG A 325 19.03 -11.05 44.06
C ARG A 325 19.01 -12.59 44.05
N PRO A 326 18.95 -13.24 42.87
CA PRO A 326 19.02 -14.69 42.80
C PRO A 326 20.45 -15.09 43.14
N ARG A 327 20.66 -16.21 43.84
CA ARG A 327 22.01 -16.73 44.06
C ARG A 327 22.67 -16.97 42.69
N GLU A 328 23.80 -16.30 42.44
CA GLU A 328 24.64 -16.57 41.27
C GLU A 328 25.18 -17.99 41.38
N THR A 329 25.10 -18.76 40.30
CA THR A 329 25.68 -20.09 40.25
C THR A 329 27.15 -19.95 39.86
N GLU A 330 28.07 -20.17 40.80
CA GLU A 330 29.27 -20.94 40.44
C GLU A 330 28.80 -22.31 39.97
N GLY A 331 29.34 -22.77 38.84
CA GLY A 331 28.80 -23.87 38.05
C GLY A 331 28.50 -25.11 38.88
N ASP A 332 27.23 -25.52 38.89
CA ASP A 332 26.87 -26.87 39.29
C ASP A 332 26.24 -27.60 38.10
N SER A 333 27.12 -28.32 37.43
CA SER A 333 26.85 -29.44 36.54
C SER A 333 26.30 -30.63 37.35
N SER A 334 25.14 -30.47 38.00
CA SER A 334 24.41 -31.58 38.60
C SER A 334 23.05 -31.74 37.90
N GLY A 335 23.03 -32.69 36.98
CA GLY A 335 21.90 -33.00 36.10
C GLY A 335 20.67 -33.48 36.87
N TYR A 336 19.70 -32.60 37.07
CA TYR A 336 18.29 -32.99 37.12
C TYR A 336 17.64 -32.67 35.79
N GLN A 337 17.86 -33.57 34.86
CA GLN A 337 17.21 -33.59 33.56
C GLN A 337 15.76 -34.00 33.78
N PHE A 338 14.85 -33.02 33.82
CA PHE A 338 13.48 -33.33 33.41
C PHE A 338 13.58 -33.86 31.98
N PRO A 339 13.00 -35.03 31.67
CA PRO A 339 13.19 -35.65 30.38
C PRO A 339 12.73 -34.69 29.28
N THR A 340 13.64 -34.42 28.36
CA THR A 340 13.51 -33.54 27.18
C THR A 340 12.43 -34.02 26.20
N SER A 341 11.67 -35.07 26.54
CA SER A 341 10.46 -35.48 25.82
C SER A 341 9.30 -34.48 25.93
N PHE A 342 9.38 -33.46 26.81
CA PHE A 342 8.34 -32.44 26.93
C PHE A 342 8.37 -31.33 25.85
N LEU A 343 9.43 -31.25 25.02
CA LEU A 343 9.55 -30.23 23.96
C LEU A 343 9.35 -30.74 22.53
N ARG A 344 8.92 -32.00 22.34
CA ARG A 344 8.65 -32.55 20.98
C ARG A 344 7.16 -32.68 20.63
N LEU A 345 6.29 -31.91 21.30
CA LEU A 345 4.86 -31.89 20.99
C LEU A 345 4.30 -30.47 20.79
N ILE A 346 5.00 -29.67 20.00
CA ILE A 346 4.36 -28.60 19.20
C ILE A 346 4.87 -28.76 17.78
N ARG A 347 4.32 -29.74 17.04
CA ARG A 347 4.25 -29.59 15.58
C ARG A 347 3.11 -28.61 15.32
N PRO A 348 3.33 -27.49 14.63
CA PRO A 348 2.22 -26.77 14.03
C PRO A 348 1.54 -27.73 13.06
N LEU A 349 0.23 -27.90 13.20
CA LEU A 349 -0.59 -28.43 12.12
C LEU A 349 -0.36 -27.50 10.92
N ALA A 350 0.33 -28.02 9.90
CA ALA A 350 0.47 -27.34 8.62
C ALA A 350 -0.92 -27.17 8.02
N CYS A 351 -1.43 -25.94 8.07
CA CYS A 351 -2.55 -25.53 7.23
C CYS A 351 -2.08 -25.56 5.78
N ASN A 352 -2.93 -26.18 4.96
CA ASN A 352 -2.72 -26.46 3.55
C ASN A 352 -3.20 -25.26 2.71
N LYS A 353 -2.23 -24.47 2.17
CA LYS A 353 -2.26 -23.61 0.95
C LYS A 353 -3.24 -22.39 0.88
N PRO A 354 -3.05 -21.38 -0.03
CA PRO A 354 -2.22 -21.38 -1.24
C PRO A 354 -1.25 -20.19 -1.48
N ASN A 355 -0.31 -20.48 -2.38
CA ASN A 355 0.52 -19.66 -3.26
C ASN A 355 0.23 -18.15 -3.34
N TYR A 356 1.20 -17.33 -2.95
CA TYR A 356 1.55 -16.08 -3.64
C TYR A 356 3.07 -15.97 -3.68
N GLU A 357 3.63 -15.97 -4.88
CA GLU A 357 5.06 -15.75 -5.13
C GLU A 357 5.39 -14.28 -4.82
N ALA A 358 6.25 -14.05 -3.83
CA ALA A 358 6.85 -12.75 -3.61
C ALA A 358 8.07 -12.61 -4.54
N ILE A 359 7.87 -11.93 -5.68
CA ILE A 359 8.93 -11.50 -6.58
C ILE A 359 9.69 -10.36 -5.89
N PHE A 360 10.89 -10.62 -5.40
CA PHE A 360 11.84 -9.58 -4.97
C PHE A 360 12.64 -9.11 -6.20
N LEU A 361 12.27 -7.95 -6.75
CA LEU A 361 13.10 -7.22 -7.72
C LEU A 361 14.16 -6.41 -6.96
N PHE A 362 15.41 -6.84 -7.05
CA PHE A 362 16.59 -6.04 -6.69
C PHE A 362 16.94 -5.12 -7.87
N PHE A 363 16.85 -3.80 -7.68
CA PHE A 363 17.50 -2.81 -8.53
C PHE A 363 18.84 -2.41 -7.90
N PRO A 364 20.00 -2.59 -8.57
CA PRO A 364 21.23 -1.94 -8.17
C PRO A 364 21.27 -0.52 -8.74
N CYS A 365 21.30 0.47 -7.85
CA CYS A 365 21.62 1.86 -8.16
C CYS A 365 23.13 1.95 -8.40
N THR A 366 23.55 2.31 -9.61
CA THR A 366 24.92 2.69 -9.93
C THR A 366 25.02 4.21 -9.93
N SER A 367 26.05 4.74 -9.27
CA SER A 367 26.53 6.11 -9.42
C SER A 367 27.71 6.13 -10.37
#